data_AF-A0A0Q3EWS5-F1
#
_entry.id   AF-A0A0Q3EWS5-F1
#
_cell.length_a   1.000
_cell.length_b   1.000
_cell.length_c   1.000
_cell.angle_alpha   90.00
_cell.angle_beta   90.00
_cell.angle_gamma   90.00
#
_symmetry.space_group_name_H-M   'P 1'
#
loop_
_entity.id
_entity.type
_entity.pdbx_description
1 polymer ?
#
loop_
_entity_poly.entity_id
_entity_poly.type
_entity_poly.pdbx_seq_one_letter_code
_entity_poly.pdbx_strand_id
1 'polypeptide(L)'
;MIEWITSPGLTPYPDALAWMEARADAIAAGTANEAIWLVEHPPLYTAGTSADPADLVDPDRFEVYEARRGGQYTYHGPGQRVAYVMLDVSRRGRDVRLFVADLEAWIIATLDRFNVKGERRAGRVGVWVQRPDKPLTATGAIAEDKIAALGIRLRKWVSFHGLSINVEPDLSHFDGIVPCGISDHGVTSLVDLGLPVTMDDVDVALRASFDQVFGMPQDARPVDDADACGA
;
A
#
# COMPACT_ATOMS: atom_id res chain seq x y z
N MET A 1 11.86 -19.13 -4.99
CA MET A 1 10.40 -19.16 -4.81
C MET A 1 10.06 -18.09 -3.79
N ILE A 2 9.01 -17.30 -4.00
CA ILE A 2 8.61 -16.25 -3.05
C ILE A 2 7.84 -16.91 -1.90
N GLU A 3 8.29 -16.67 -0.67
CA GLU A 3 7.64 -17.16 0.53
C GLU A 3 6.44 -16.27 0.86
N TRP A 4 5.31 -16.86 1.23
CA TRP A 4 4.16 -16.11 1.70
C TRP A 4 3.87 -16.45 3.14
N ILE A 5 3.78 -15.44 3.98
CA ILE A 5 3.62 -15.56 5.42
C ILE A 5 2.40 -14.76 5.81
N THR A 6 1.55 -15.31 6.68
CA THR A 6 0.44 -14.57 7.29
C THR A 6 0.57 -14.71 8.80
N SER A 7 0.68 -13.60 9.52
CA SER A 7 0.66 -13.61 10.98
C SER A 7 -0.79 -13.52 11.48
N PRO A 8 -1.20 -14.35 12.45
CA PRO A 8 -2.50 -14.19 13.09
C PRO A 8 -2.48 -13.00 14.06
N GLY A 9 -3.61 -12.31 14.18
CA GLY A 9 -3.79 -11.20 15.13
C GLY A 9 -2.95 -9.96 14.82
N LEU A 10 -2.87 -9.07 15.80
CA LEU A 10 -2.21 -7.77 15.66
C LEU A 10 -0.70 -7.90 15.92
N THR A 11 0.09 -7.50 14.94
CA THR A 11 1.55 -7.48 15.02
C THR A 11 2.03 -6.11 15.50
N PRO A 12 2.82 -5.98 16.58
CA PRO A 12 3.42 -4.71 16.95
C PRO A 12 4.34 -4.17 15.84
N TYR A 13 4.26 -2.88 15.54
CA TYR A 13 5.05 -2.30 14.44
C TYR A 13 6.57 -2.40 14.64
N PRO A 14 7.14 -2.19 15.84
CA PRO A 14 8.58 -2.38 16.05
C PRO A 14 9.07 -3.79 15.72
N ASP A 15 8.28 -4.81 16.08
CA ASP A 15 8.60 -6.21 15.79
C ASP A 15 8.56 -6.48 14.28
N ALA A 16 7.53 -5.95 13.61
CA ALA A 16 7.41 -6.06 12.17
C ALA A 16 8.56 -5.36 11.43
N LEU A 17 8.94 -4.16 11.87
CA LEU A 17 10.07 -3.43 11.29
C LEU A 17 11.37 -4.21 11.45
N ALA A 18 11.66 -4.71 12.65
CA ALA A 18 12.85 -5.51 12.90
C ALA A 18 12.90 -6.77 12.03
N TRP A 19 11.76 -7.46 11.90
CA TRP A 19 11.67 -8.65 11.06
C TRP A 19 11.87 -8.33 9.57
N MET A 20 11.23 -7.29 9.06
CA MET A 20 11.39 -6.83 7.67
C MET A 20 12.84 -6.48 7.33
N GLU A 21 13.51 -5.74 8.21
CA GLU A 21 14.90 -5.34 7.99
C GLU A 21 15.83 -6.55 7.98
N ALA A 22 15.66 -7.47 8.95
CA ALA A 22 16.43 -8.71 9.00
C ALA A 22 16.19 -9.58 7.76
N ARG A 23 14.94 -9.70 7.30
CA ARG A 23 14.59 -10.46 6.10
C ARG A 23 15.18 -9.83 4.84
N ALA A 24 15.11 -8.51 4.71
CA ALA A 24 15.69 -7.79 3.58
C ALA A 24 17.22 -7.97 3.50
N ASP A 25 17.91 -7.91 4.64
CA ASP A 25 19.36 -8.16 4.71
C ASP A 25 19.73 -9.60 4.35
N ALA A 26 18.94 -10.58 4.81
CA ALA A 26 19.15 -11.99 4.48
C ALA A 26 18.90 -12.29 2.98
N ILE A 27 17.89 -11.67 2.37
CA ILE A 27 17.65 -11.76 0.92
C ILE A 27 18.83 -11.16 0.16
N ALA A 28 19.30 -9.97 0.57
CA ALA A 28 20.43 -9.31 -0.08
C ALA A 28 21.74 -10.12 0.05
N ALA A 29 21.88 -10.90 1.12
CA ALA A 29 23.00 -11.83 1.33
C ALA A 29 22.82 -13.19 0.62
N GLY A 30 21.67 -13.44 0.00
CA GLY A 30 21.34 -14.72 -0.64
C GLY A 30 21.09 -15.87 0.36
N THR A 31 20.84 -15.56 1.63
CA THR A 31 20.63 -16.56 2.71
C THR A 31 19.16 -16.78 3.05
N ALA A 32 18.24 -16.01 2.47
CA ALA A 32 16.79 -16.18 2.60
C ALA A 32 16.08 -15.96 1.26
N ASN A 33 14.88 -16.53 1.12
CA ASN A 33 14.03 -16.31 -0.03
C ASN A 33 13.39 -14.91 0.00
N GLU A 34 12.94 -14.42 -1.15
CA GLU A 34 12.00 -13.30 -1.20
C GLU A 34 10.73 -13.62 -0.41
N ALA A 35 10.04 -12.61 0.14
CA ALA A 35 8.85 -12.84 0.95
C ALA A 35 7.76 -11.78 0.73
N ILE A 36 6.50 -12.23 0.80
CA ILE A 36 5.33 -11.39 1.06
C ILE A 36 4.82 -11.76 2.45
N TRP A 37 4.68 -10.77 3.33
CA TRP A 37 4.21 -10.98 4.70
C TRP A 37 2.96 -10.17 4.98
N LEU A 38 1.87 -10.87 5.27
CA LEU A 38 0.54 -10.33 5.52
C LEU A 38 0.33 -10.20 7.03
N VAL A 39 0.03 -8.99 7.47
CA VAL A 39 -0.20 -8.66 8.87
C VAL A 39 -1.36 -7.68 9.02
N GLU A 40 -1.73 -7.47 10.27
CA GLU A 40 -2.58 -6.40 10.74
C GLU A 40 -1.87 -5.75 11.93
N HIS A 41 -2.04 -4.45 12.14
CA HIS A 41 -1.38 -3.72 13.23
C HIS A 41 -2.40 -3.27 14.30
N PRO A 42 -1.96 -3.07 15.55
CA PRO A 42 -2.65 -2.15 16.45
C PRO A 42 -2.76 -0.74 15.81
N PRO A 43 -3.72 0.11 16.21
CA PRO A 43 -3.83 1.48 15.70
C PRO A 43 -2.54 2.28 15.88
N LEU A 44 -2.00 2.82 14.79
CA LEU A 44 -0.76 3.59 14.76
C LEU A 44 -0.68 4.51 13.54
N TYR A 45 0.21 5.50 13.62
CA TYR A 45 0.64 6.26 12.45
C TYR A 45 2.09 5.94 12.08
N THR A 46 2.39 6.00 10.78
CA THR A 46 3.77 5.95 10.29
C THR A 46 4.12 7.17 9.44
N ALA A 47 5.26 7.78 9.72
CA ALA A 47 5.84 8.87 8.93
C ALA A 47 6.79 8.31 7.86
N GLY A 48 6.48 8.58 6.59
CA GLY A 48 7.41 8.34 5.48
C GLY A 48 8.46 9.45 5.34
N THR A 49 9.36 9.31 4.37
CA THR A 49 10.47 10.25 4.13
C THR A 49 10.04 11.64 3.67
N SER A 50 8.81 11.77 3.19
CA SER A 50 8.26 13.03 2.68
C SER A 50 7.15 13.57 3.57
N ALA A 51 7.00 13.05 4.79
CA ALA A 51 6.00 13.52 5.74
C ALA A 51 6.34 14.95 6.21
N ASP A 52 5.37 15.86 6.10
CA ASP A 52 5.43 17.17 6.73
C ASP A 52 4.84 17.06 8.15
N PRO A 53 5.57 17.42 9.22
CA PRO A 53 5.03 17.43 10.58
C PRO A 53 3.69 18.17 10.73
N ALA A 54 3.39 19.17 9.89
CA ALA A 54 2.12 19.89 9.89
C ALA A 54 0.93 19.01 9.45
N ASP A 55 1.17 17.91 8.73
CA ASP A 55 0.16 16.95 8.31
C ASP A 55 -0.26 15.99 9.45
N LEU A 56 0.38 16.06 10.63
CA LEU A 56 -0.05 15.31 11.82
C LEU A 56 -0.93 16.20 12.69
N VAL A 57 -2.25 16.05 12.53
CA VAL A 57 -3.26 16.94 13.11
C VAL A 57 -3.60 16.56 14.56
N ASP A 58 -3.53 15.26 14.87
CA ASP A 58 -3.80 14.73 16.21
C ASP A 58 -2.66 13.78 16.65
N PRO A 59 -1.52 14.34 17.10
CA PRO A 59 -0.33 13.57 17.43
C PRO A 59 -0.48 12.67 18.66
N ASP A 60 -1.46 12.94 19.52
CA ASP A 60 -1.67 12.19 20.77
C ASP A 60 -2.67 11.02 20.59
N ARG A 61 -3.30 10.90 19.41
CA ARG A 61 -4.31 9.86 19.15
C ARG A 61 -3.73 8.46 19.12
N PHE A 62 -2.60 8.28 18.46
CA PHE A 62 -1.92 6.98 18.31
C PHE A 62 -0.41 7.14 18.34
N GLU A 63 0.30 6.04 18.60
CA GLU A 63 1.76 6.04 18.51
C GLU A 63 2.23 6.30 17.08
N VAL A 64 3.24 7.15 16.94
CA VAL A 64 3.78 7.59 15.65
C VAL A 64 5.19 7.05 15.47
N TYR A 65 5.41 6.32 14.39
CA TYR A 65 6.72 5.75 14.06
C TYR A 65 7.34 6.37 12.81
N GLU A 66 8.62 6.71 12.88
CA GLU A 66 9.41 7.03 11.68
C GLU A 66 9.69 5.76 10.86
N ALA A 67 8.89 5.52 9.83
CA ALA A 67 9.05 4.35 8.97
C ALA A 67 10.18 4.52 7.94
N ARG A 68 10.47 5.75 7.52
CA ARG A 68 11.44 6.06 6.44
C ARG A 68 11.14 5.35 5.12
N ARG A 69 9.91 4.85 4.93
CA ARG A 69 9.37 4.44 3.63
C ARG A 69 9.08 5.66 2.76
N GLY A 70 8.93 5.48 1.46
CA GLY A 70 8.40 6.53 0.59
C GLY A 70 7.00 7.00 1.02
N GLY A 71 6.69 8.26 0.71
CA GLY A 71 5.39 8.89 1.00
C GLY A 71 5.36 9.72 2.29
N GLN A 72 4.15 10.15 2.65
CA GLN A 72 3.86 10.97 3.84
C GLN A 72 3.34 10.09 5.00
N TYR A 73 2.61 10.70 5.94
CA TYR A 73 1.89 9.98 6.99
C TYR A 73 0.87 8.98 6.43
N THR A 74 0.66 7.88 7.16
CA THR A 74 -0.48 6.99 6.94
C THR A 74 -0.89 6.34 8.26
N TYR A 75 -2.12 5.83 8.29
CA TYR A 75 -2.68 5.05 9.38
C TYR A 75 -2.61 3.55 9.07
N HIS A 76 -2.30 2.77 10.11
CA HIS A 76 -2.48 1.33 10.14
C HIS A 76 -3.26 0.93 11.39
N GLY A 77 -4.09 -0.08 11.28
CA GLY A 77 -4.79 -0.64 12.44
C GLY A 77 -5.75 -1.78 12.06
N PRO A 78 -6.60 -2.21 13.00
CA PRO A 78 -7.58 -3.26 12.75
C PRO A 78 -8.50 -2.93 11.57
N GLY A 79 -8.86 -3.95 10.78
CA GLY A 79 -9.62 -3.83 9.54
C GLY A 79 -8.77 -3.45 8.32
N GLN A 80 -7.46 -3.23 8.46
CA GLN A 80 -6.58 -2.92 7.34
C GLN A 80 -5.58 -4.05 7.07
N ARG A 81 -5.58 -4.57 5.84
CA ARG A 81 -4.58 -5.58 5.44
C ARG A 81 -3.29 -4.90 5.04
N VAL A 82 -2.23 -5.13 5.80
CA VAL A 82 -0.88 -4.68 5.45
C VAL A 82 -0.11 -5.84 4.82
N ALA A 83 0.44 -5.62 3.64
CA ALA A 83 1.30 -6.57 2.95
C ALA A 83 2.71 -6.00 2.84
N TYR A 84 3.62 -6.56 3.61
CA TYR A 84 5.05 -6.27 3.51
C TYR A 84 5.67 -7.06 2.37
N VAL A 85 6.35 -6.36 1.49
CA VAL A 85 6.89 -6.83 0.22
C VAL A 85 8.42 -6.79 0.29
N MET A 86 9.04 -7.95 0.47
CA MET A 86 10.49 -8.11 0.48
C MET A 86 10.95 -8.86 -0.75
N LEU A 87 11.04 -8.12 -1.86
CA LEU A 87 11.45 -8.61 -3.16
C LEU A 87 12.75 -7.92 -3.61
N ASP A 88 13.61 -8.66 -4.29
CA ASP A 88 14.81 -8.12 -4.94
C ASP A 88 14.41 -7.40 -6.23
N VAL A 89 14.40 -6.08 -6.16
CA VAL A 89 14.07 -5.18 -7.28
C VAL A 89 15.14 -5.26 -8.37
N SER A 90 16.36 -5.70 -8.04
CA SER A 90 17.41 -5.87 -9.06
C SER A 90 17.13 -6.99 -10.04
N ARG A 91 16.38 -8.01 -9.61
CA ARG A 91 15.89 -9.11 -10.45
C ARG A 91 14.67 -8.71 -11.29
N ARG A 92 14.17 -7.50 -11.08
CA ARG A 92 12.98 -6.90 -11.70
C ARG A 92 13.34 -5.60 -12.42
N GLY A 93 14.53 -5.57 -13.03
CA GLY A 93 14.96 -4.49 -13.92
C GLY A 93 15.60 -3.28 -13.26
N ARG A 94 15.78 -3.26 -11.93
CA ARG A 94 16.44 -2.15 -11.20
C ARG A 94 15.74 -0.80 -11.39
N ASP A 95 14.43 -0.81 -11.55
CA ASP A 95 13.62 0.40 -11.67
C ASP A 95 12.63 0.48 -10.50
N VAL A 96 12.84 1.45 -9.62
CA VAL A 96 11.99 1.66 -8.44
C VAL A 96 10.62 2.20 -8.82
N ARG A 97 10.54 3.04 -9.85
CA ARG A 97 9.27 3.64 -10.30
C ARG A 97 8.40 2.57 -10.93
N LEU A 98 8.98 1.77 -11.81
CA LEU A 98 8.27 0.62 -12.39
C LEU A 98 7.87 -0.39 -11.31
N PHE A 99 8.73 -0.67 -10.34
CA PHE A 99 8.38 -1.58 -9.25
C PHE A 99 7.21 -1.03 -8.39
N VAL A 100 7.16 0.28 -8.14
CA VAL A 100 6.01 0.92 -7.49
C VAL A 100 4.75 0.80 -8.37
N ALA A 101 4.85 1.03 -9.67
CA ALA A 101 3.74 0.87 -10.61
C ALA A 101 3.24 -0.59 -10.67
N ASP A 102 4.14 -1.58 -10.64
CA ASP A 102 3.80 -3.00 -10.54
C ASP A 102 3.04 -3.30 -9.23
N LEU A 103 3.42 -2.69 -8.10
CA LEU A 103 2.68 -2.85 -6.85
C LEU A 103 1.28 -2.20 -6.92
N GLU A 104 1.13 -1.04 -7.56
CA GLU A 104 -0.18 -0.42 -7.79
C GLU A 104 -1.05 -1.30 -8.71
N ALA A 105 -0.47 -1.85 -9.78
CA ALA A 105 -1.15 -2.79 -10.67
C ALA A 105 -1.57 -4.06 -9.93
N TRP A 106 -0.75 -4.56 -9.00
CA TRP A 106 -1.09 -5.72 -8.18
C TRP A 106 -2.24 -5.44 -7.21
N ILE A 107 -2.29 -4.24 -6.62
CA ILE A 107 -3.45 -3.80 -5.83
C ILE A 107 -4.70 -3.73 -6.72
N ILE A 108 -4.60 -3.12 -7.90
CA ILE A 108 -5.74 -3.01 -8.84
C ILE A 108 -6.26 -4.39 -9.24
N ALA A 109 -5.37 -5.30 -9.63
CA ALA A 109 -5.74 -6.68 -9.97
C ALA A 109 -6.34 -7.44 -8.78
N THR A 110 -5.96 -7.09 -7.54
CA THR A 110 -6.58 -7.62 -6.32
C THR A 110 -8.00 -7.08 -6.13
N LEU A 111 -8.20 -5.78 -6.28
CA LEU A 111 -9.50 -5.11 -6.15
C LEU A 111 -10.49 -5.56 -7.23
N ASP A 112 -10.02 -5.80 -8.45
CA ASP A 112 -10.85 -6.27 -9.58
C ASP A 112 -11.52 -7.62 -9.27
N ARG A 113 -10.91 -8.47 -8.44
CA ARG A 113 -11.52 -9.73 -7.97
C ARG A 113 -12.75 -9.53 -7.10
N PHE A 114 -12.95 -8.33 -6.57
CA PHE A 114 -14.15 -7.91 -5.83
C PHE A 114 -15.06 -7.00 -6.68
N ASN A 115 -14.81 -6.90 -8.00
CA ASN A 115 -15.46 -5.96 -8.91
C ASN A 115 -15.26 -4.48 -8.53
N VAL A 116 -14.18 -4.17 -7.82
CA VAL A 116 -13.81 -2.79 -7.48
C VAL A 116 -12.80 -2.29 -8.50
N LYS A 117 -13.20 -1.29 -9.28
CA LYS A 117 -12.31 -0.64 -10.24
C LYS A 117 -11.37 0.32 -9.50
N GLY A 118 -10.20 -0.18 -9.13
CA GLY A 118 -9.10 0.64 -8.62
C GLY A 118 -8.35 1.36 -9.75
N GLU A 119 -7.88 2.57 -9.50
CA GLU A 119 -7.16 3.37 -10.48
C GLU A 119 -5.97 4.10 -9.85
N ARG A 120 -4.92 4.30 -10.67
CA ARG A 120 -3.76 5.15 -10.33
C ARG A 120 -4.09 6.61 -10.58
N ARG A 121 -3.35 7.49 -9.92
CA ARG A 121 -3.43 8.94 -10.11
C ARG A 121 -2.03 9.52 -10.25
N ALA A 122 -1.80 10.28 -11.31
CA ALA A 122 -0.52 10.95 -11.53
C ALA A 122 -0.15 11.79 -10.30
N GLY A 123 1.08 11.62 -9.80
CA GLY A 123 1.59 12.30 -8.60
C GLY A 123 1.02 11.82 -7.26
N ARG A 124 0.10 10.83 -7.23
CA ARG A 124 -0.57 10.37 -6.00
C ARG A 124 -0.47 8.85 -5.84
N VAL A 125 0.65 8.43 -5.26
CA VAL A 125 0.98 7.01 -5.04
C VAL A 125 -0.08 6.30 -4.19
N GLY A 126 -0.46 5.11 -4.62
CA GLY A 126 -1.53 4.29 -4.06
C GLY A 126 -2.68 4.10 -5.05
N VAL A 127 -3.76 3.48 -4.59
CA VAL A 127 -4.92 3.17 -5.45
C VAL A 127 -6.17 3.86 -4.95
N TRP A 128 -6.89 4.43 -5.89
CA TRP A 128 -8.06 5.27 -5.70
C TRP A 128 -9.28 4.64 -6.37
N VAL A 129 -10.47 4.92 -5.85
CA VAL A 129 -11.74 4.51 -6.44
C VAL A 129 -12.62 5.73 -6.65
N GLN A 130 -13.35 5.75 -7.76
CA GLN A 130 -14.37 6.77 -7.99
C GLN A 130 -15.58 6.52 -7.08
N ARG A 131 -16.19 7.61 -6.60
CA ARG A 131 -17.33 7.64 -5.68
C ARG A 131 -18.50 8.38 -6.30
N PRO A 132 -19.18 7.78 -7.30
CA PRO A 132 -20.35 8.39 -7.93
C PRO A 132 -21.56 8.49 -6.98
N ASP A 133 -21.51 7.80 -5.84
CA ASP A 133 -22.46 7.87 -4.74
C ASP A 133 -22.31 9.15 -3.89
N LYS A 134 -21.16 9.82 -3.95
CA LYS A 134 -20.87 11.07 -3.23
C LYS A 134 -21.20 12.30 -4.09
N PRO A 135 -21.44 13.47 -3.47
CA PRO A 135 -21.57 14.73 -4.21
C PRO A 135 -20.34 15.00 -5.09
N LEU A 136 -20.55 15.69 -6.20
CA LEU A 136 -19.45 16.16 -7.04
C LEU A 136 -18.53 17.09 -6.25
N THR A 137 -17.25 17.09 -6.59
CA THR A 137 -16.26 18.01 -6.01
C THR A 137 -16.60 19.46 -6.35
N ALA A 138 -15.91 20.42 -5.71
CA ALA A 138 -16.06 21.84 -6.02
C ALA A 138 -15.80 22.19 -7.50
N THR A 139 -15.04 21.35 -8.22
CA THR A 139 -14.76 21.49 -9.65
C THR A 139 -15.78 20.79 -10.55
N GLY A 140 -16.79 20.14 -9.97
CA GLY A 140 -17.81 19.37 -10.70
C GLY A 140 -17.34 17.97 -11.13
N ALA A 141 -16.20 17.49 -10.63
CA ALA A 141 -15.71 16.15 -10.92
C ALA A 141 -16.34 15.10 -9.99
N ILE A 142 -16.32 13.82 -10.41
CA ILE A 142 -16.71 12.71 -9.54
C ILE A 142 -15.72 12.64 -8.37
N ALA A 143 -16.23 12.53 -7.14
CA ALA A 143 -15.39 12.37 -5.96
C ALA A 143 -14.58 11.06 -6.06
N GLU A 144 -13.44 11.04 -5.39
CA GLU A 144 -12.59 9.86 -5.34
C GLU A 144 -11.98 9.70 -3.97
N ASP A 145 -11.89 8.45 -3.53
CA ASP A 145 -11.31 8.11 -2.23
C ASP A 145 -10.18 7.11 -2.40
N LYS A 146 -9.19 7.20 -1.51
CA LYS A 146 -8.08 6.27 -1.47
C LYS A 146 -8.52 4.98 -0.77
N ILE A 147 -8.33 3.84 -1.44
CA ILE A 147 -8.64 2.52 -0.86
C ILE A 147 -7.37 1.78 -0.41
N ALA A 148 -6.22 2.11 -1.01
CA ALA A 148 -4.96 1.47 -0.67
C ALA A 148 -3.80 2.47 -0.66
N ALA A 149 -2.92 2.33 0.33
CA ALA A 149 -1.67 3.07 0.42
C ALA A 149 -0.49 2.19 -0.02
N LEU A 150 0.55 2.82 -0.55
CA LEU A 150 1.77 2.16 -0.97
C LEU A 150 2.98 3.02 -0.57
N GLY A 151 3.96 2.37 0.04
CA GLY A 151 5.22 3.02 0.40
C GLY A 151 6.27 1.96 0.73
N ILE A 152 7.33 1.93 -0.06
CA ILE A 152 8.45 1.00 0.10
C ILE A 152 9.73 1.73 0.49
N ARG A 153 10.69 0.97 1.00
CA ARG A 153 12.10 1.36 1.13
C ARG A 153 12.97 0.28 0.51
N LEU A 154 14.11 0.68 -0.03
CA LEU A 154 15.10 -0.27 -0.55
C LEU A 154 16.35 -0.31 0.34
N ARG A 155 16.89 -1.51 0.54
CA ARG A 155 18.23 -1.75 1.10
C ARG A 155 18.91 -2.76 0.19
N LYS A 156 20.04 -2.37 -0.42
CA LYS A 156 20.79 -3.21 -1.39
C LYS A 156 19.87 -3.83 -2.48
N TRP A 157 18.98 -3.01 -3.05
CA TRP A 157 17.94 -3.41 -4.02
C TRP A 157 16.84 -4.36 -3.53
N VAL A 158 16.85 -4.77 -2.26
CA VAL A 158 15.74 -5.50 -1.66
C VAL A 158 14.74 -4.51 -1.08
N SER A 159 13.47 -4.68 -1.47
CA SER A 159 12.35 -3.90 -0.92
C SER A 159 11.96 -4.36 0.48
N PHE A 160 11.34 -3.45 1.23
CA PHE A 160 10.60 -3.72 2.47
C PHE A 160 9.65 -2.55 2.74
N HIS A 161 8.81 -2.65 3.77
CA HIS A 161 7.48 -2.05 3.79
C HIS A 161 6.63 -2.62 2.65
N GLY A 162 5.73 -1.87 2.05
CA GLY A 162 4.84 -2.42 1.03
C GLY A 162 3.57 -1.61 0.90
N LEU A 163 2.44 -2.30 0.92
CA LEU A 163 1.12 -1.73 0.69
C LEU A 163 0.17 -2.02 1.84
N SER A 164 -0.89 -1.23 1.94
CA SER A 164 -2.04 -1.54 2.77
C SER A 164 -3.34 -1.38 2.00
N ILE A 165 -4.29 -2.29 2.20
CA ILE A 165 -5.64 -2.24 1.64
C ILE A 165 -6.64 -2.08 2.79
N ASN A 166 -7.49 -1.07 2.71
CA ASN A 166 -8.55 -0.86 3.68
C ASN A 166 -9.69 -1.87 3.42
N VAL A 167 -9.87 -2.83 4.34
CA VAL A 167 -10.96 -3.81 4.26
C VAL A 167 -12.17 -3.28 5.03
N GLU A 168 -12.00 -3.08 6.33
CA GLU A 168 -13.00 -2.52 7.25
C GLU A 168 -12.39 -1.70 8.42
N PRO A 169 -11.34 -0.89 8.22
CA PRO A 169 -10.81 -0.10 9.32
C PRO A 169 -11.80 0.98 9.75
N ASP A 170 -11.67 1.47 10.99
CA ASP A 170 -12.32 2.72 11.39
C ASP A 170 -11.71 3.87 10.58
N LEU A 171 -12.43 4.33 9.56
CA LEU A 171 -11.95 5.37 8.65
C LEU A 171 -11.76 6.72 9.35
N SER A 172 -12.42 6.98 10.48
CA SER A 172 -12.21 8.21 11.26
C SER A 172 -10.81 8.29 11.86
N HIS A 173 -10.08 7.18 11.92
CA HIS A 173 -8.69 7.16 12.37
C HIS A 173 -7.75 7.88 11.40
N PHE A 174 -8.15 8.08 10.15
CA PHE A 174 -7.38 8.92 9.22
C PHE A 174 -7.51 10.42 9.54
N ASP A 175 -8.52 10.86 10.30
CA ASP A 175 -8.74 12.29 10.61
C ASP A 175 -7.63 12.92 11.45
N GLY A 176 -6.77 12.12 12.10
CA GLY A 176 -5.60 12.63 12.80
C GLY A 176 -4.41 12.94 11.90
N ILE A 177 -4.51 12.70 10.60
CA ILE A 177 -3.47 13.01 9.60
C ILE A 177 -4.08 13.67 8.36
N VAL A 178 -3.28 14.45 7.64
CA VAL A 178 -3.61 14.94 6.28
C VAL A 178 -2.86 14.05 5.27
N PRO A 179 -3.52 13.04 4.70
CA PRO A 179 -2.86 12.15 3.76
C PRO A 179 -2.65 12.84 2.40
N CYS A 180 -1.40 12.84 1.92
CA CYS A 180 -1.03 13.28 0.57
C CYS A 180 -1.25 14.78 0.28
N GLY A 181 -1.19 15.67 1.29
CA GLY A 181 -1.11 17.13 1.13
C GLY A 181 -2.29 17.80 0.39
N ILE A 182 -3.38 17.06 0.13
CA ILE A 182 -4.58 17.56 -0.56
C ILE A 182 -5.77 17.17 0.31
N SER A 183 -6.38 18.16 0.96
CA SER A 183 -7.56 18.01 1.82
C SER A 183 -8.82 17.55 1.10
N ASP A 184 -8.80 17.52 -0.24
CA ASP A 184 -9.99 17.38 -1.07
C ASP A 184 -10.39 15.92 -1.35
N HIS A 185 -9.61 14.95 -0.87
CA HIS A 185 -9.85 13.53 -1.14
C HIS A 185 -9.98 12.71 0.16
N GLY A 186 -10.97 11.83 0.18
CA GLY A 186 -11.22 10.96 1.32
C GLY A 186 -10.45 9.64 1.26
N VAL A 187 -10.69 8.83 2.27
CA VAL A 187 -10.30 7.41 2.33
C VAL A 187 -11.57 6.56 2.33
N THR A 188 -11.47 5.35 1.80
CA THR A 188 -12.57 4.37 1.78
C THR A 188 -12.02 2.97 2.09
N SER A 189 -12.91 1.99 2.16
CA SER A 189 -12.61 0.59 2.40
C SER A 189 -13.56 -0.30 1.59
N LEU A 190 -13.24 -1.60 1.47
CA LEU A 190 -14.14 -2.54 0.79
C LEU A 190 -15.53 -2.57 1.43
N VAL A 191 -15.60 -2.51 2.77
CA VAL A 191 -16.88 -2.46 3.50
C VAL A 191 -17.60 -1.12 3.34
N ASP A 192 -16.88 0.01 3.31
CA ASP A 192 -17.49 1.33 3.03
C ASP A 192 -18.09 1.42 1.61
N LEU A 193 -17.53 0.66 0.65
CA LEU A 193 -18.09 0.48 -0.69
C LEU A 193 -19.29 -0.49 -0.72
N GLY A 194 -19.72 -1.03 0.42
CA GLY A 194 -20.86 -1.93 0.55
C GLY A 194 -20.53 -3.41 0.26
N LEU A 195 -19.26 -3.79 0.23
CA LEU A 195 -18.84 -5.17 -0.02
C LEU A 195 -18.50 -5.88 1.30
N PRO A 196 -19.16 -7.00 1.64
CA PRO A 196 -18.89 -7.75 2.88
C PRO A 196 -17.64 -8.63 2.72
N VAL A 197 -16.48 -8.00 2.48
CA VAL A 197 -15.19 -8.68 2.25
C VAL A 197 -14.46 -8.87 3.57
N THR A 198 -13.90 -10.06 3.79
CA THR A 198 -13.08 -10.36 4.97
C THR A 198 -11.59 -10.20 4.69
N MET A 199 -10.81 -10.16 5.77
CA MET A 199 -9.35 -10.16 5.72
C MET A 199 -8.77 -11.42 5.02
N ASP A 200 -9.42 -12.58 5.13
CA ASP A 200 -9.01 -13.82 4.46
C ASP A 200 -9.33 -13.78 2.96
N ASP A 201 -10.46 -13.18 2.57
CA ASP A 201 -10.81 -12.99 1.16
C ASP A 201 -9.74 -12.13 0.45
N VAL A 202 -9.26 -11.06 1.11
CA VAL A 202 -8.19 -10.22 0.59
C VAL A 202 -6.87 -10.98 0.49
N ASP A 203 -6.54 -11.84 1.45
CA ASP A 203 -5.33 -12.67 1.40
C ASP A 203 -5.34 -13.62 0.19
N VAL A 204 -6.49 -14.25 -0.06
CA VAL A 204 -6.70 -15.12 -1.24
C VAL A 204 -6.59 -14.31 -2.53
N ALA A 205 -7.21 -13.12 -2.57
CA ALA A 205 -7.18 -12.24 -3.74
C ALA A 205 -5.76 -11.75 -4.06
N LEU A 206 -5.02 -11.25 -3.06
CA LEU A 206 -3.63 -10.80 -3.16
C LEU A 206 -2.74 -11.91 -3.73
N ARG A 207 -2.86 -13.12 -3.19
CA ARG A 207 -2.08 -14.28 -3.66
C ARG A 207 -2.40 -14.65 -5.10
N ALA A 208 -3.68 -14.68 -5.46
CA ALA A 208 -4.12 -15.12 -6.77
C ALA A 208 -3.89 -14.08 -7.88
N SER A 209 -3.75 -12.80 -7.53
CA SER A 209 -3.44 -11.71 -8.47
C SER A 209 -1.93 -11.46 -8.63
N PHE A 210 -1.09 -11.94 -7.71
CA PHE A 210 0.35 -11.63 -7.69
C PHE A 210 1.06 -12.02 -8.99
N ASP A 211 0.86 -13.25 -9.47
CA ASP A 211 1.53 -13.76 -10.67
C ASP A 211 1.04 -13.10 -11.96
N GLN A 212 -0.13 -12.45 -11.94
CA GLN A 212 -0.63 -11.68 -13.09
C GLN A 212 0.27 -10.47 -13.38
N VAL A 213 0.92 -9.92 -12.36
CA VAL A 213 1.82 -8.77 -12.48
C VAL A 213 3.28 -9.21 -12.43
N PHE A 214 3.65 -9.97 -11.39
CA PHE A 214 5.05 -10.34 -11.14
C PHE A 214 5.49 -11.65 -11.81
N GLY A 215 4.56 -12.43 -12.36
CA GLY A 215 4.85 -13.65 -13.12
C GLY A 215 5.17 -13.39 -14.60
N MET A 216 4.89 -12.19 -15.12
CA MET A 216 5.19 -11.82 -16.50
C MET A 216 6.63 -11.27 -16.64
N PRO A 217 7.33 -11.58 -17.74
CA PRO A 217 8.56 -10.87 -18.12
C PRO A 217 8.29 -9.37 -18.17
N GLN A 218 9.26 -8.57 -17.72
CA GLN A 218 9.10 -7.11 -17.57
C GLN A 218 8.71 -6.42 -18.89
N ASP A 219 9.26 -6.88 -20.02
CA ASP A 219 8.97 -6.36 -21.37
C ASP A 219 7.53 -6.65 -21.84
N ALA A 220 6.81 -7.53 -21.15
CA ALA A 220 5.43 -7.89 -21.44
C ALA A 220 4.43 -7.29 -20.45
N ARG A 221 4.88 -6.50 -19.47
CA ARG A 221 4.00 -5.83 -18.50
C ARG A 221 3.40 -4.57 -19.12
N PRO A 222 2.14 -4.22 -18.79
CA PRO A 222 1.53 -2.97 -19.24
C PRO A 222 2.37 -1.78 -18.76
N VAL A 223 2.82 -0.94 -19.68
CA VAL A 223 3.39 0.36 -19.35
C VAL A 223 2.22 1.34 -19.33
N ASP A 224 1.91 1.91 -18.17
CA ASP A 224 0.93 2.99 -18.11
C ASP A 224 1.56 4.27 -18.68
N ASP A 225 0.89 4.89 -19.65
CA ASP A 225 1.22 6.18 -20.29
C ASP A 225 1.15 7.39 -19.32
N ALA A 226 0.96 7.18 -18.02
CA ALA A 226 0.87 8.25 -17.03
C ALA A 226 2.19 9.04 -16.84
N ASP A 227 3.31 8.50 -17.32
CA ASP A 227 4.63 9.16 -17.30
C ASP A 227 5.00 9.85 -18.63
N ALA A 228 4.11 9.88 -19.64
CA ALA A 228 4.39 10.48 -20.94
C ALA A 228 4.46 12.04 -20.95
N CYS A 229 4.36 12.69 -19.80
CA CYS A 229 4.47 14.14 -19.68
C CYS A 229 5.48 14.54 -18.60
N GLY A 230 6.77 14.63 -18.97
CA GLY A 230 7.81 15.14 -18.08
C GLY A 230 9.24 14.88 -18.55
N ALA A 231 9.62 15.49 -19.69
CA ALA A 231 11.01 15.82 -20.01
C ALA A 231 11.27 17.29 -19.65
#